data_AF-A0AAV7UA08-F1
#
_entry.id   AF-A0AAV7UA08-F1
#
_cell.length_a   1.000
_cell.length_b   1.000
_cell.length_c   1.000
_cell.angle_alpha   90.00
_cell.angle_beta   90.00
_cell.angle_gamma   90.00
#
_symmetry.space_group_name_H-M   'P 1'
#
loop_
_entity.id
_entity.type
_entity.pdbx_description
1 polymer ?
#
loop_
_entity_poly.entity_id
_entity_poly.type
_entity_poly.pdbx_seq_one_letter_code
_entity_poly.pdbx_strand_id
1 'polypeptide(L)'
;MAAIQDLKGLLEPKLDTVTVDVTLLRADLKKVVEKVTTAETDIACLQTTSKRLESQVKFLTKEHKKIMALLEDQEARARRNNIKVVGLPEGAEDPSVEFFLETLNTDSLHPKGLSTIFTIERAYRAPVPSPPSPAPTRGPSNDNYCKNIQFLGQGRNPAGRKIPG
;
A
#
# COMPACT_ATOMS: atom_id res chain seq x y z
N MET A 1 60.62 -37.90 -59.56
CA MET A 1 59.68 -36.94 -60.20
C MET A 1 58.22 -37.29 -59.90
N ALA A 2 57.74 -38.51 -60.18
CA ALA A 2 56.34 -38.91 -59.93
C ALA A 2 55.85 -38.72 -58.47
N ALA A 3 56.58 -39.24 -57.47
CA ALA A 3 56.16 -39.13 -56.06
C ALA A 3 56.06 -37.68 -55.53
N ILE A 4 56.86 -36.75 -56.08
CA ILE A 4 56.78 -35.32 -55.74
C ILE A 4 55.52 -34.70 -56.34
N GLN A 5 55.16 -35.11 -57.56
CA GLN A 5 53.95 -34.67 -58.23
C GLN A 5 52.69 -35.16 -57.50
N ASP A 6 52.68 -36.41 -57.02
CA ASP A 6 51.57 -36.99 -56.27
C ASP A 6 51.38 -36.31 -54.90
N LEU A 7 52.48 -36.06 -54.18
CA LEU A 7 52.43 -35.31 -52.92
C LEU A 7 51.92 -33.88 -53.14
N LYS A 8 52.36 -33.22 -54.21
CA LYS A 8 51.88 -31.89 -54.58
C LYS A 8 50.37 -31.91 -54.88
N GLY A 9 49.91 -32.88 -55.68
CA GLY A 9 48.50 -33.05 -56.01
C GLY A 9 47.60 -33.37 -54.80
N LEU A 10 48.15 -33.98 -53.75
CA LEU A 10 47.43 -34.21 -52.49
C LEU A 10 47.41 -32.98 -51.58
N LEU A 11 48.47 -32.17 -51.58
CA LEU A 11 48.65 -31.07 -50.65
C LEU A 11 47.88 -29.82 -51.06
N GLU A 12 47.87 -29.47 -52.35
CA GLU A 12 47.12 -28.32 -52.88
C GLU A 12 45.63 -28.33 -52.50
N PRO A 13 44.85 -29.40 -52.73
CA PRO A 13 43.42 -29.40 -52.38
C PRO A 13 43.17 -29.31 -50.87
N LYS A 14 44.08 -29.86 -50.04
CA LYS A 14 43.99 -29.72 -48.58
C LYS A 14 44.26 -28.28 -48.14
N LEU A 15 45.23 -27.61 -48.76
CA LEU A 15 45.52 -26.19 -48.53
C LEU A 15 44.35 -25.30 -48.96
N ASP A 16 43.72 -25.60 -50.09
CA ASP A 16 42.52 -24.90 -50.55
C ASP A 16 41.35 -25.10 -49.58
N THR A 17 41.13 -26.34 -49.12
CA THR A 17 40.10 -26.66 -48.13
C THR A 17 40.31 -25.88 -46.83
N VAL A 18 41.54 -25.90 -46.29
CA VAL A 18 41.89 -25.13 -45.08
C VAL A 18 41.69 -23.64 -45.30
N THR A 19 42.03 -23.11 -46.49
CA THR A 19 41.83 -21.70 -46.81
C THR A 19 40.35 -21.34 -46.81
N VAL A 20 39.49 -22.18 -47.40
CA VAL A 20 38.04 -22.01 -47.39
C VAL A 20 37.50 -22.04 -45.95
N ASP A 21 37.87 -23.04 -45.16
CA ASP A 21 37.42 -23.16 -43.77
C ASP A 21 37.83 -21.95 -42.91
N VAL A 22 39.06 -21.46 -43.08
CA VAL A 22 39.54 -20.24 -42.39
C VAL A 22 38.72 -19.01 -42.81
N THR A 23 38.33 -18.90 -44.08
CA THR A 23 37.48 -17.78 -44.52
C THR A 23 36.06 -17.86 -43.95
N LEU A 24 35.49 -19.05 -43.85
CA LEU A 24 34.18 -19.28 -43.24
C LEU A 24 34.21 -18.97 -41.73
N LEU A 25 35.21 -19.49 -41.02
CA LEU A 25 35.40 -19.20 -39.59
C LEU A 25 35.56 -17.69 -39.34
N ARG A 26 36.28 -16.97 -40.20
CA ARG A 26 36.40 -15.52 -40.12
C ARG A 26 35.05 -14.82 -40.28
N ALA A 27 34.22 -15.28 -41.20
CA ALA A 27 32.88 -14.73 -41.41
C ALA A 27 31.96 -15.00 -40.21
N ASP A 28 32.01 -16.20 -39.64
CA ASP A 28 31.18 -16.53 -38.47
C ASP A 28 31.65 -15.82 -37.21
N LEU A 29 32.96 -15.69 -36.99
CA LEU A 29 33.52 -14.87 -35.92
C LEU A 29 33.04 -13.42 -36.02
N LYS A 30 32.99 -12.85 -37.23
CA LYS A 30 32.46 -11.50 -37.42
C LYS A 30 31.00 -11.39 -37.00
N LYS A 31 30.15 -12.36 -37.39
CA LYS A 31 28.73 -12.40 -36.96
C LYS A 31 28.61 -12.54 -35.45
N VAL A 32 29.46 -13.35 -34.81
CA VAL A 32 29.46 -13.51 -33.35
C VAL A 32 29.82 -12.19 -32.68
N VAL A 33 30.85 -11.51 -33.15
CA VAL A 33 31.24 -10.18 -32.62
C VAL A 33 30.08 -9.20 -32.74
N GLU A 34 29.40 -9.12 -33.88
CA GLU A 34 28.24 -8.23 -34.08
C GLU A 34 27.06 -8.58 -33.13
N LYS A 35 26.81 -9.86 -32.89
CA LYS A 35 25.78 -10.30 -31.93
C LYS A 35 26.16 -10.00 -30.48
N VAL A 36 27.45 -10.12 -30.14
CA VAL A 36 27.93 -9.83 -28.80
C VAL A 36 27.86 -8.33 -28.52
N THR A 37 28.28 -7.49 -29.46
CA THR A 37 28.21 -6.02 -29.26
C THR A 37 26.78 -5.52 -29.11
N THR A 38 25.85 -6.06 -29.91
CA THR A 38 24.41 -5.74 -29.77
C THR A 38 23.86 -6.17 -28.42
N ALA A 39 24.16 -7.41 -27.99
CA ALA A 39 23.74 -7.90 -26.68
C ALA A 39 24.33 -7.05 -25.52
N GLU A 40 25.59 -6.64 -25.62
CA GLU A 40 26.23 -5.75 -24.64
C GLU A 40 25.53 -4.38 -24.57
N THR A 41 25.18 -3.80 -25.70
CA THR A 41 24.43 -2.52 -25.74
C THR A 41 23.04 -2.64 -25.14
N ASP A 42 22.34 -3.74 -25.42
CA ASP A 42 21.00 -4.01 -24.87
C ASP A 42 21.08 -4.20 -23.35
N ILE A 43 22.06 -4.94 -22.86
CA ILE A 43 22.30 -5.12 -21.43
C ILE A 43 22.58 -3.77 -20.75
N ALA A 44 23.41 -2.90 -21.34
CA ALA A 44 23.69 -1.58 -20.79
C ALA A 44 22.42 -0.70 -20.71
N CYS A 45 21.56 -0.77 -21.73
CA CYS A 45 20.26 -0.08 -21.74
C CYS A 45 19.33 -0.63 -20.64
N LEU A 46 19.22 -1.95 -20.52
CA LEU A 46 18.42 -2.61 -19.49
C LEU A 46 18.92 -2.27 -18.08
N GLN A 47 20.22 -2.26 -17.84
CA GLN A 47 20.78 -1.85 -16.54
C GLN A 47 20.44 -0.40 -16.20
N THR A 48 20.48 0.50 -17.18
CA THR A 48 20.15 1.91 -16.98
C THR A 48 18.66 2.10 -16.66
N THR A 49 17.79 1.43 -17.40
CA THR A 49 16.33 1.49 -17.16
C THR A 49 15.95 0.85 -15.83
N SER A 50 16.55 -0.28 -15.47
CA SER A 50 16.37 -0.95 -14.18
C SER A 50 16.74 -0.02 -13.01
N LYS A 51 17.93 0.60 -13.04
CA LYS A 51 18.35 1.57 -12.00
C LYS A 51 17.38 2.75 -11.87
N ARG A 52 16.86 3.25 -13.00
CA ARG A 52 15.86 4.34 -13.01
C ARG A 52 14.52 3.88 -12.40
N LEU A 53 14.06 2.67 -12.70
CA LEU A 53 12.83 2.14 -12.12
C LEU A 53 12.98 1.91 -10.62
N GLU A 54 14.10 1.36 -10.17
CA GLU A 54 14.38 1.19 -8.74
C GLU A 54 14.36 2.51 -7.98
N SER A 55 14.92 3.59 -8.55
CA SER A 55 14.91 4.90 -7.90
C SER A 55 13.49 5.48 -7.82
N GLN A 56 12.68 5.33 -8.87
CA GLN A 56 11.28 5.74 -8.87
C GLN A 56 10.46 4.95 -7.85
N VAL A 57 10.62 3.63 -7.78
CA VAL A 57 9.93 2.79 -6.79
C VAL A 57 10.31 3.20 -5.37
N LYS A 58 11.59 3.46 -5.10
CA LYS A 58 12.05 3.97 -3.79
C LYS A 58 11.42 5.32 -3.44
N PHE A 59 11.33 6.23 -4.41
CA PHE A 59 10.69 7.52 -4.22
C PHE A 59 9.19 7.38 -3.93
N LEU A 60 8.45 6.64 -4.76
CA LEU A 60 7.01 6.41 -4.60
C LEU A 60 6.70 5.70 -3.28
N THR A 61 7.52 4.74 -2.87
CA THR A 61 7.35 4.04 -1.58
C THR A 61 7.51 5.00 -0.40
N LYS A 62 8.44 5.96 -0.47
CA LYS A 62 8.61 6.98 0.58
C LYS A 62 7.41 7.92 0.63
N GLU A 63 6.96 8.42 -0.50
CA GLU A 63 5.78 9.30 -0.56
C GLU A 63 4.52 8.59 -0.09
N HIS A 64 4.33 7.32 -0.47
CA HIS A 64 3.23 6.51 0.01
C HIS A 64 3.24 6.35 1.54
N LYS A 65 4.40 6.04 2.13
CA LYS A 65 4.54 5.96 3.60
C LYS A 65 4.22 7.28 4.28
N LYS A 66 4.66 8.40 3.70
CA LYS A 66 4.38 9.74 4.22
C LYS A 66 2.88 10.05 4.19
N ILE A 67 2.22 9.79 3.07
CA ILE A 67 0.78 10.02 2.93
C ILE A 67 0.00 9.13 3.91
N MET A 68 0.38 7.86 4.04
CA MET A 68 -0.25 6.96 5.00
C MET A 68 -0.14 7.44 6.44
N ALA A 69 1.04 7.93 6.85
CA ALA A 69 1.22 8.50 8.19
C ALA A 69 0.38 9.77 8.41
N LEU A 70 0.27 10.62 7.40
CA LEU A 70 -0.58 11.82 7.46
C LEU A 70 -2.07 11.44 7.54
N LEU A 71 -2.49 10.41 6.80
CA LEU A 71 -3.86 9.91 6.82
C LEU A 71 -4.20 9.31 8.18
N GLU A 72 -3.31 8.50 8.75
CA GLU A 72 -3.48 7.91 10.09
C GLU A 72 -3.59 9.01 11.15
N ASP A 73 -2.73 10.02 11.10
CA ASP A 73 -2.79 11.15 12.03
C ASP A 73 -4.08 11.99 11.84
N GLN A 74 -4.52 12.22 10.60
CA GLN A 74 -5.80 12.87 10.34
C GLN A 74 -6.99 12.06 10.84
N GLU A 75 -6.97 10.74 10.66
CA GLU A 75 -8.01 9.85 11.14
C GLU A 75 -8.04 9.78 12.67
N ALA A 76 -6.88 9.70 13.31
CA ALA A 76 -6.74 9.75 14.76
C ALA A 76 -7.27 11.07 15.32
N ARG A 77 -6.94 12.21 14.70
CA ARG A 77 -7.47 13.53 15.09
C ARG A 77 -8.97 13.66 14.85
N ALA A 78 -9.47 13.17 13.72
CA ALA A 78 -10.90 13.15 13.42
C ALA A 78 -11.69 12.26 14.39
N ARG A 79 -11.07 11.20 14.91
CA ARG A 79 -11.68 10.29 15.89
C ARG A 79 -11.37 10.64 17.34
N ARG A 80 -10.56 11.66 17.61
CA ARG A 80 -10.10 11.99 18.97
C ARG A 80 -11.24 12.23 19.95
N ASN A 81 -12.32 12.82 19.47
CA ASN A 81 -13.48 13.16 20.30
C ASN A 81 -14.54 12.06 20.31
N ASN A 82 -14.34 10.98 19.55
CA ASN A 82 -15.27 9.87 19.45
C ASN A 82 -15.13 8.92 20.64
N ILE A 83 -16.22 8.71 21.38
CA ILE A 83 -16.27 7.74 22.48
C ILE A 83 -17.05 6.50 22.03
N LYS A 84 -16.56 5.31 22.38
CA LYS A 84 -17.23 4.04 22.10
C LYS A 84 -17.77 3.46 23.40
N VAL A 85 -19.09 3.30 23.49
CA VAL A 85 -19.75 2.59 24.59
C VAL A 85 -20.03 1.15 24.15
N VAL A 86 -19.62 0.17 24.94
CA VAL A 86 -19.76 -1.27 24.66
C VAL A 86 -20.56 -1.92 25.79
N GLY A 87 -21.31 -2.98 25.49
CA GLY A 87 -22.11 -3.70 26.48
C GLY A 87 -23.52 -3.16 26.70
N LEU A 88 -23.98 -2.19 25.91
CA LEU A 88 -25.37 -1.72 25.96
C LEU A 88 -26.31 -2.70 25.23
N PRO A 89 -27.39 -3.18 25.86
CA PRO A 89 -28.38 -4.01 25.20
C PRO A 89 -29.08 -3.27 24.06
N GLU A 90 -29.52 -4.02 23.05
CA GLU A 90 -30.26 -3.46 21.91
C GLU A 90 -31.66 -3.04 22.35
N GLY A 91 -32.10 -1.86 21.92
CA GLY A 91 -33.41 -1.31 22.28
C GLY A 91 -33.50 -0.58 23.63
N ALA A 92 -32.44 -0.58 24.45
CA ALA A 92 -32.44 0.14 25.72
C ALA A 92 -32.42 1.68 25.59
N GLU A 93 -32.18 2.19 24.39
CA GLU A 93 -32.00 3.62 24.09
C GLU A 93 -33.30 4.32 23.63
N ASP A 94 -34.39 3.58 23.45
CA ASP A 94 -35.65 4.10 22.88
C ASP A 94 -36.21 5.25 23.76
N PRO A 95 -36.54 6.44 23.21
CA PRO A 95 -36.76 6.79 21.80
C PRO A 95 -35.56 7.35 21.01
N SER A 96 -34.44 7.69 21.66
CA SER A 96 -33.26 8.25 20.99
C SER A 96 -31.97 7.95 21.74
N VAL A 97 -30.95 7.52 21.00
CA VAL A 97 -29.59 7.25 21.50
C VAL A 97 -28.98 8.49 22.17
N GLU A 98 -29.24 9.67 21.61
CA GLU A 98 -28.73 10.93 22.15
C GLU A 98 -29.31 11.23 23.53
N PHE A 99 -30.64 11.11 23.66
CA PHE A 99 -31.35 11.32 24.92
C PHE A 99 -30.94 10.30 26.00
N PHE A 100 -30.79 9.03 25.60
CA PHE A 100 -30.31 7.98 26.48
C PHE A 100 -28.91 8.30 27.02
N LEU A 101 -27.97 8.74 26.18
CA LEU A 101 -26.62 9.07 26.61
C LEU A 101 -26.56 10.35 27.45
N GLU A 102 -27.41 11.35 27.18
CA GLU A 102 -27.54 12.54 28.03
C GLU A 102 -28.05 12.19 29.44
N THR A 103 -29.02 11.28 29.52
CA THR A 103 -29.57 10.79 30.80
C THR A 103 -28.54 9.93 31.53
N LEU A 104 -27.88 9.00 30.84
CA LEU A 104 -26.82 8.16 31.41
C LEU A 104 -25.66 9.00 31.97
N ASN A 105 -25.25 10.04 31.24
CA ASN A 105 -24.26 11.01 31.71
C ASN A 105 -24.73 11.67 33.01
N THR A 106 -26.02 12.04 33.05
CA THR A 106 -26.60 12.72 34.21
C THR A 106 -26.63 11.84 35.46
N ASP A 107 -26.94 10.57 35.30
CA ASP A 107 -27.17 9.67 36.42
C ASP A 107 -25.90 8.96 36.89
N SER A 108 -24.95 8.71 35.97
CA SER A 108 -23.81 7.80 36.22
C SER A 108 -22.46 8.50 36.32
N LEU A 109 -22.28 9.65 35.64
CA LEU A 109 -20.98 10.32 35.48
C LEU A 109 -20.85 11.67 36.21
N HIS A 110 -21.81 12.04 37.08
CA HIS A 110 -21.77 13.31 37.82
C HIS A 110 -21.14 13.22 39.23
N PRO A 111 -19.85 13.53 39.39
CA PRO A 111 -19.36 14.21 40.58
C PRO A 111 -19.41 15.73 40.34
N LYS A 112 -20.53 16.38 40.69
CA LYS A 112 -20.74 17.84 40.94
C LYS A 112 -20.04 18.93 40.08
N GLY A 113 -19.43 18.64 38.93
CA GLY A 113 -18.63 19.65 38.20
C GLY A 113 -18.43 19.45 36.70
N LEU A 114 -18.99 18.39 36.08
CA LEU A 114 -18.79 18.11 34.64
C LEU A 114 -19.90 18.64 33.72
N SER A 115 -21.04 19.11 34.25
CA SER A 115 -22.24 19.37 33.43
C SER A 115 -22.09 20.50 32.40
N THR A 116 -21.02 21.29 32.48
CA THR A 116 -20.75 22.40 31.56
C THR A 116 -19.64 22.10 30.53
N ILE A 117 -19.03 20.90 30.56
CA ILE A 117 -17.73 20.70 29.89
C ILE A 117 -17.85 20.09 28.48
N PHE A 118 -18.88 19.30 28.16
CA PHE A 118 -19.01 18.70 26.82
C PHE A 118 -20.45 18.54 26.34
N THR A 119 -20.66 18.70 25.04
CA THR A 119 -21.95 18.52 24.34
C THR A 119 -21.84 17.38 23.34
N ILE A 120 -22.85 16.50 23.29
CA ILE A 120 -22.94 15.44 22.29
C ILE A 120 -23.27 16.08 20.93
N GLU A 121 -22.39 15.95 19.93
CA GLU A 121 -22.68 16.42 18.57
C GLU A 121 -23.59 15.45 17.81
N ARG A 122 -23.31 14.15 17.93
CA ARG A 122 -24.05 13.04 17.31
C ARG A 122 -23.89 11.78 18.13
N ALA A 123 -24.94 10.98 18.20
CA ALA A 123 -24.86 9.60 18.69
C ALA A 123 -25.65 8.66 17.77
N TYR A 124 -25.05 7.52 17.45
CA TYR A 124 -25.68 6.51 16.60
C TYR A 124 -25.08 5.14 16.89
N ARG A 125 -25.82 4.05 16.69
CA ARG A 125 -25.24 2.71 16.77
C ARG A 125 -24.41 2.39 15.54
N ALA A 126 -23.27 1.75 15.74
CA ALA A 126 -22.45 1.27 14.63
C ALA A 126 -23.26 0.37 13.67
N PRO A 127 -23.21 0.61 12.35
CA PRO A 127 -23.97 -0.15 11.36
C PRO A 127 -23.37 -1.56 11.21
N VAL A 128 -23.90 -2.50 11.98
CA VAL A 128 -23.54 -3.92 12.01
C VAL A 128 -24.84 -4.74 12.10
N PRO A 129 -24.97 -5.88 11.40
CA PRO A 129 -26.16 -6.73 11.48
C PRO A 129 -26.54 -7.05 12.93
N SER A 130 -27.84 -6.94 13.24
CA SER A 130 -28.36 -7.27 14.58
C SER A 130 -28.13 -8.77 14.85
N PRO A 131 -27.66 -9.15 16.05
CA PRO A 131 -27.51 -10.54 16.43
C PRO A 131 -28.87 -11.23 16.49
N PRO A 132 -28.94 -12.54 16.19
CA PRO A 132 -30.16 -13.31 16.36
C PRO A 132 -30.59 -13.34 17.83
N SER A 133 -31.89 -13.13 18.08
CA SER A 133 -32.52 -13.16 19.41
C SER A 133 -32.49 -14.57 20.04
N PRO A 134 -32.29 -14.75 21.38
CA PRO A 134 -31.93 -13.77 22.40
C PRO A 134 -30.47 -14.01 22.88
N ALA A 135 -29.49 -13.41 22.20
CA ALA A 135 -28.10 -13.44 22.65
C ALA A 135 -27.79 -12.23 23.57
N PRO A 136 -26.92 -12.39 24.59
CA PRO A 136 -26.58 -11.31 25.51
C PRO A 136 -25.79 -10.20 24.80
N THR A 137 -25.74 -9.04 25.46
CA THR A 137 -25.00 -7.82 25.09
C THR A 137 -23.75 -8.10 24.27
N ARG A 138 -23.56 -7.36 23.16
CA ARG A 138 -22.44 -7.48 22.22
C ARG A 138 -21.09 -7.47 22.97
N GLY A 139 -20.54 -8.65 23.25
CA GLY A 139 -19.20 -8.86 23.81
C GLY A 139 -18.11 -8.66 22.75
N PRO A 140 -16.83 -8.62 23.14
CA PRO A 140 -15.72 -8.36 22.22
C PRO A 140 -15.43 -9.62 21.39
N SER A 141 -16.20 -9.86 20.33
CA SER A 141 -15.90 -10.92 19.37
C SER A 141 -15.00 -10.38 18.25
N ASN A 142 -13.73 -10.76 18.31
CA ASN A 142 -12.66 -10.61 17.31
C ASN A 142 -12.21 -9.18 16.97
N ASP A 143 -10.92 -8.96 17.20
CA ASP A 143 -10.14 -7.71 17.16
C ASP A 143 -10.08 -6.95 15.81
N ASN A 144 -10.97 -7.20 14.85
CA ASN A 144 -10.86 -6.58 13.51
C ASN A 144 -12.10 -5.85 12.99
N TYR A 145 -13.17 -5.71 13.77
CA TYR A 145 -14.38 -5.00 13.30
C TYR A 145 -15.01 -4.10 14.36
N CYS A 146 -14.24 -3.13 14.86
CA CYS A 146 -14.76 -2.05 15.70
C CYS A 146 -15.16 -0.85 14.82
N LYS A 147 -16.45 -0.75 14.44
CA LYS A 147 -16.99 0.40 13.70
C LYS A 147 -17.67 1.42 14.62
N ASN A 148 -17.58 2.68 14.21
CA ASN A 148 -17.55 3.92 15.01
C ASN A 148 -18.92 4.40 15.51
N ILE A 149 -18.94 5.05 16.67
CA ILE A 149 -19.86 6.17 16.96
C ILE A 149 -18.99 7.43 16.90
N GLN A 150 -19.30 8.38 16.01
CA GLN A 150 -18.49 9.59 15.82
C GLN A 150 -19.10 10.79 16.56
N PHE A 151 -18.38 11.35 17.53
CA PHE A 151 -18.62 12.67 18.09
C PHE A 151 -17.57 13.61 17.50
N LEU A 152 -17.94 14.34 16.45
CA LEU A 152 -17.11 15.45 15.99
C LEU A 152 -17.11 16.52 17.09
N GLY A 153 -15.96 17.11 17.35
CA GLY A 153 -15.88 18.28 18.22
C GLY A 153 -15.53 19.47 17.35
N GLN A 154 -16.51 20.31 17.06
CA GLN A 154 -16.22 21.66 16.60
C GLN A 154 -15.49 22.39 17.73
N GLY A 155 -14.23 22.75 17.48
CA GLY A 155 -13.47 23.63 18.35
C GLY A 155 -14.21 24.97 18.48
N ARG A 156 -15.03 25.10 19.53
CA ARG A 156 -15.53 26.41 19.96
C ARG A 156 -14.36 27.11 20.64
N ASN A 157 -13.76 28.07 19.95
CA ASN A 157 -12.97 29.12 20.59
C ASN A 157 -13.88 29.77 21.67
N PRO A 158 -13.39 30.07 22.89
CA PRO A 158 -14.18 30.68 23.98
C PRO A 158 -14.96 31.97 23.63
N ALA A 159 -14.80 32.53 22.43
CA ALA A 159 -15.49 33.72 21.94
C ALA A 159 -16.68 33.46 20.97
N GLY A 160 -17.12 32.22 20.74
CA GLY A 160 -18.42 31.95 20.11
C GLY A 160 -18.63 32.41 18.65
N ARG A 161 -17.59 32.62 17.85
CA ARG A 161 -17.74 32.92 16.41
C ARG A 161 -17.48 31.68 15.55
N LYS A 162 -18.38 31.41 14.59
CA LYS A 162 -18.19 30.41 13.52
C LYS A 162 -17.04 30.84 12.61
N ILE A 163 -16.16 29.89 12.28
CA ILE A 163 -15.15 30.05 11.22
C ILE A 163 -15.88 29.87 9.89
N PRO A 164 -15.82 30.84 8.95
CA PRO A 164 -16.41 30.68 7.62
C PRO A 164 -15.59 29.66 6.80
N GLY A 165 -16.29 28.86 6.01
CA GLY A 165 -15.72 27.86 5.09
C GLY A 165 -15.16 28.46 3.81
#